data_AF-A0A7V9SMA8-F1
#
_entry.id   AF-A0A7V9SMA8-F1
#
_cell.length_a   1.000
_cell.length_b   1.000
_cell.length_c   1.000
_cell.angle_alpha   90.00
_cell.angle_beta   90.00
_cell.angle_gamma   90.00
#
_symmetry.space_group_name_H-M   'P 1'
#
loop_
_entity.id
_entity.type
_entity.pdbx_description
1 polymer ?
#
loop_
_entity_poly.entity_id
_entity_poly.type
_entity_poly.pdbx_seq_one_letter_code
_entity_poly.pdbx_strand_id
1 'polypeptide(L)' 'IMTTTLYTAKPDDFAFQAIRTMGDKQVRRVPIVNEEGVLQGIVSMADVALEMEDEREIAETLEEISSGAGFWKKN' A
#
# COMPACT_ATOMS: atom_id res chain seq x y z
N ILE A 1 15.06 16.36 -4.46
CA ILE A 1 15.80 15.22 -3.87
C ILE A 1 14.98 13.96 -4.14
N MET A 2 15.62 12.84 -4.48
CA MET A 2 14.96 11.56 -4.75
C MET A 2 15.43 10.50 -3.75
N THR A 3 14.56 9.52 -3.45
CA THR A 3 14.86 8.36 -2.59
C THR A 3 15.35 7.19 -3.44
N THR A 4 16.39 6.50 -2.98
CA THR A 4 16.96 5.33 -3.68
C THR A 4 16.42 3.98 -3.19
N THR A 5 15.82 3.95 -1.99
CA THR A 5 15.11 2.78 -1.47
C THR A 5 13.64 2.86 -1.88
N LEU A 6 13.19 1.91 -2.71
CA LEU A 6 11.81 1.81 -3.17
C LEU A 6 11.18 0.52 -2.62
N TYR A 7 9.91 0.61 -2.23
CA TYR A 7 9.08 -0.54 -1.94
C TYR A 7 8.10 -0.71 -3.09
N THR A 8 8.17 -1.84 -3.77
CA THR A 8 7.41 -2.12 -5.00
C THR A 8 6.59 -3.40 -4.86
N ALA A 9 5.60 -3.56 -5.72
CA ALA A 9 4.82 -4.80 -5.89
C ALA A 9 4.85 -5.24 -7.36
N LYS A 10 4.38 -6.46 -7.63
CA LYS A 10 4.27 -7.03 -8.97
C LYS A 10 2.86 -6.85 -9.56
N PRO A 11 2.69 -6.87 -10.89
CA PRO A 11 1.38 -6.69 -11.53
C PRO A 11 0.36 -7.76 -11.18
N ASP A 12 0.83 -8.95 -10.79
CA ASP A 12 0.06 -10.13 -10.42
C ASP A 12 -0.11 -10.28 -8.89
N ASP A 13 0.49 -9.40 -8.09
CA ASP A 13 0.27 -9.36 -6.65
C ASP A 13 -1.17 -8.93 -6.35
N PHE A 14 -1.74 -9.49 -5.28
CA PHE A 14 -3.03 -9.03 -4.79
C PHE A 14 -2.91 -7.61 -4.23
N ALA A 15 -3.90 -6.75 -4.49
CA ALA A 15 -3.91 -5.36 -4.05
C ALA A 15 -3.70 -5.19 -2.53
N PHE A 16 -4.20 -6.11 -1.71
CA PHE A 16 -4.01 -6.08 -0.25
C PHE A 16 -2.53 -6.16 0.17
N GLN A 17 -1.67 -6.77 -0.65
CA GLN A 17 -0.23 -6.84 -0.36
C GLN A 17 0.45 -5.48 -0.56
N ALA A 18 0.01 -4.70 -1.54
CA ALA A 18 0.44 -3.32 -1.71
C ALA A 18 -0.05 -2.45 -0.54
N ILE A 19 -1.29 -2.62 -0.09
CA ILE A 19 -1.86 -1.92 1.08
C ILE A 19 -1.05 -2.26 2.34
N ARG A 20 -0.73 -3.55 2.55
CA ARG A 20 0.13 -3.98 3.66
C ARG A 20 1.51 -3.33 3.60
N THR A 21 2.12 -3.24 2.43
CA THR A 21 3.40 -2.56 2.24
C THR A 21 3.31 -1.07 2.60
N MET A 22 2.18 -0.42 2.27
CA MET A 22 1.91 0.98 2.65
C MET A 22 1.89 1.14 4.17
N GLY A 23 1.20 0.24 4.89
CA GLY A 23 1.19 0.15 6.35
C GLY A 23 2.58 -0.05 6.94
N ASP A 24 3.23 -1.14 6.56
CA ASP A 24 4.49 -1.59 7.16
C ASP A 24 5.65 -0.61 6.95
N LYS A 25 5.64 0.07 5.79
CA LYS A 25 6.71 0.98 5.39
C LYS A 25 6.35 2.45 5.54
N GLN A 26 5.13 2.72 6.02
CA GLN A 26 4.60 4.07 6.21
C GLN A 26 4.70 4.92 4.92
N VAL A 27 4.38 4.30 3.78
CA VAL A 27 4.34 4.94 2.46
C VAL A 27 2.91 4.99 1.94
N ARG A 28 2.57 6.02 1.17
CA ARG A 28 1.20 6.21 0.65
C ARG A 28 0.98 5.68 -0.77
N ARG A 29 2.06 5.23 -1.42
CA ARG A 29 2.08 4.80 -2.82
C ARG A 29 3.07 3.66 -2.97
N VAL A 30 2.73 2.69 -3.81
CA VAL A 30 3.57 1.54 -4.15
C VAL A 30 3.69 1.49 -5.67
N PRO A 31 4.89 1.64 -6.25
CA PRO A 31 5.13 1.41 -7.66
C PRO A 31 4.97 -0.07 -8.00
N ILE A 32 4.31 -0.36 -9.12
CA ILE A 32 4.14 -1.70 -9.66
C ILE A 32 5.19 -1.91 -10.74
N VAL A 33 6.03 -2.92 -10.60
CA VAL A 33 7.15 -3.21 -11.52
C VAL A 33 7.09 -4.65 -12.01
N ASN A 34 7.42 -4.89 -13.27
CA ASN A 34 7.50 -6.26 -13.80
C ASN A 34 8.71 -7.03 -13.24
N GLU A 35 8.96 -8.24 -13.73
CA GLU A 35 10.10 -9.08 -13.31
C GLU A 35 11.46 -8.42 -13.59
N GLU A 36 11.55 -7.65 -14.67
CA GLU A 36 12.76 -6.92 -15.09
C GLU A 36 12.96 -5.59 -14.34
N GLY A 37 12.03 -5.23 -13.43
CA GLY A 37 12.06 -3.98 -12.68
C GLY A 37 11.54 -2.76 -13.44
N VAL A 38 10.92 -2.95 -14.61
CA VAL A 38 10.31 -1.88 -15.40
C VAL A 38 8.98 -1.46 -14.76
N LEU A 39 8.83 -0.16 -14.50
CA LEU A 39 7.61 0.44 -13.97
C LEU A 39 6.42 0.22 -14.91
N GLN A 40 5.39 -0.43 -14.39
CA GLN A 40 4.11 -0.66 -15.07
C GLN A 40 3.03 0.32 -14.61
N GLY A 41 3.13 0.86 -13.39
CA GLY A 41 2.16 1.78 -12.84
C GLY A 41 2.38 2.10 -11.36
N ILE A 42 1.43 2.78 -10.74
CA ILE A 42 1.46 3.14 -9.31
C ILE A 42 0.08 2.86 -8.73
N VAL A 43 0.04 2.24 -7.55
CA VAL A 43 -1.16 2.15 -6.71
C VAL A 43 -1.00 3.11 -5.54
N SER A 44 -2.01 3.94 -5.26
CA SER A 44 -2.04 4.79 -4.09
C SER A 44 -3.12 4.38 -3.09
N MET A 45 -2.88 4.70 -1.83
CA MET A 45 -3.86 4.49 -0.76
C MET A 45 -5.17 5.26 -1.00
N ALA A 46 -5.09 6.41 -1.69
CA ALA A 46 -6.28 7.18 -2.04
C ALA A 46 -7.13 6.44 -3.10
N ASP A 47 -6.49 5.81 -4.09
CA ASP A 47 -7.21 5.03 -5.11
C ASP A 47 -7.91 3.83 -4.46
N VAL A 48 -7.22 3.13 -3.54
CA VAL A 48 -7.80 2.04 -2.77
C VAL A 48 -9.01 2.52 -1.96
N ALA A 49 -8.89 3.63 -1.25
CA ALA A 49 -9.98 4.17 -0.44
C ALA A 49 -11.20 4.61 -1.26
N LEU A 50 -11.05 4.90 -2.55
CA LEU A 50 -12.17 5.26 -3.42
C LEU A 50 -12.90 4.04 -4.00
N GLU A 51 -12.23 2.90 -4.09
CA GLU A 51 -12.79 1.65 -4.65
C GLU A 51 -13.44 0.75 -3.58
N MET A 52 -13.22 1.05 -2.30
CA MET A 52 -13.87 0.34 -1.21
C MET A 52 -15.31 0.84 -1.04
N GLU A 53 -16.29 -0.07 -1.04
CA GLU A 53 -17.70 0.30 -0.91
C GLU A 53 -18.11 0.60 0.55
N ASP A 54 -17.35 0.10 1.53
CA ASP A 54 -17.64 0.28 2.95
C ASP A 54 -16.75 1.36 3.60
N GLU A 55 -17.38 2.48 3.97
CA GLU A 55 -16.74 3.59 4.67
C GLU A 55 -16.03 3.18 5.97
N ARG A 56 -16.50 2.13 6.66
CA ARG A 56 -15.86 1.60 7.87
C ARG A 56 -14.57 0.88 7.54
N GLU A 57 -14.58 0.06 6.49
CA GLU A 57 -13.40 -0.68 6.04
C GLU A 57 -12.31 0.30 5.56
N ILE A 58 -12.70 1.40 4.90
CA ILE A 58 -11.81 2.51 4.54
C ILE A 58 -11.23 3.17 5.79
N ALA A 59 -12.08 3.56 6.73
CA ALA A 59 -11.67 4.27 7.94
C ALA A 59 -10.71 3.41 8.78
N GLU A 60 -11.02 2.12 8.96
CA GLU A 60 -10.17 1.15 9.64
C GLU A 60 -8.81 1.03 8.94
N THR A 61 -8.80 0.81 7.63
CA THR A 61 -7.56 0.68 6.85
C THR A 61 -6.71 1.96 6.90
N LEU A 62 -7.33 3.13 6.79
CA LEU A 62 -6.62 4.42 6.86
C LEU A 62 -6.08 4.70 8.27
N GLU A 63 -6.85 4.41 9.31
CA GLU A 63 -6.43 4.56 10.71
C GLU A 63 -5.29 3.60 11.06
N GLU A 64 -5.36 2.36 10.58
CA GLU A 64 -4.31 1.36 10.74
C GLU A 64 -2.98 1.80 10.12
N ILE A 65 -3.02 2.33 8.89
CA ILE A 65 -1.81 2.78 8.21
C ILE A 65 -1.29 4.10 8.82
N SER A 66 -2.18 5.02 9.21
CA SER A 66 -1.83 6.34 9.73
C SER A 66 -1.30 6.31 11.18
N SER A 67 -1.79 5.39 12.01
CA SER A 67 -1.39 5.30 13.42
C SER A 67 -0.02 4.65 13.63
N GLY A 68 0.47 3.86 12.67
CA GLY A 68 1.73 3.12 12.77
C GLY A 68 1.82 2.13 13.96
N ALA A 69 0.77 2.00 14.76
CA ALA A 69 0.78 1.32 16.06
C ALA A 69 -0.20 0.13 16.13
N GLY A 70 -1.12 0.00 15.17
CA GLY A 70 -2.28 -0.91 15.31
C GLY A 70 -2.10 -2.33 14.77
N PHE A 71 -1.43 -2.52 13.64
CA PHE A 71 -1.57 -3.78 12.90
C PHE A 71 -0.78 -4.97 13.47
N TRP A 72 0.38 -4.75 14.10
CA TRP A 72 1.33 -5.85 14.38
C TRP A 72 1.50 -6.23 15.85
N LYS A 73 0.42 -6.12 16.64
CA LYS A 73 0.34 -6.80 17.95
C LYS A 73 -0.76 -7.87 17.95
N LYS A 74 -0.78 -8.73 16.93
CA LYS A 74 -1.34 -10.07 17.05
C LYS A 74 -0.72 -11.03 16.04
N ASN A 75 0.13 -11.90 16.59
CA ASN A 75 0.80 -13.09 16.04
C ASN A 75 2.08 -12.86 15.24
#